data_AF-A0A517L7Z8-F1
#
_entry.id   AF-A0A517L7Z8-F1
#
_cell.length_a   1.000
_cell.length_b   1.000
_cell.length_c   1.000
_cell.angle_alpha   90.00
_cell.angle_beta   90.00
_cell.angle_gamma   90.00
#
_symmetry.space_group_name_H-M   'P 1'
#
loop_
_entity.id
_entity.type
_entity.pdbx_description
1 polymer ?
#
loop_
_entity_poly.entity_id
_entity_poly.type
_entity_poly.pdbx_seq_one_letter_code
_entity_poly.pdbx_strand_id
1 'polypeptide(L)'
;MLIISYLATLFLTLAPAATYPQSPPADAPPEHDLKDQSCVHDMRSFQVECDKVARHCEAGLHPITAQYQADLDDAKAKYLKWAKNETVGGECGGYCNPIFKATPEKYTGSTYYMDCFMPRARYFISASIESWSPRIWMPFSGHKCHVHCWLKPGRTCNMKYHKCH
;
A
#
# COMPACT_ATOMS: atom_id res chain seq x y z
N MET A 1 -8.20 -67.57 40.13
CA MET A 1 -7.26 -66.48 39.79
C MET A 1 -7.11 -66.44 38.29
N LEU A 2 -7.67 -65.43 37.62
CA LEU A 2 -7.23 -64.94 36.30
C LEU A 2 -8.18 -63.81 35.83
N ILE A 3 -7.56 -62.74 35.34
CA ILE A 3 -8.03 -61.81 34.30
C ILE A 3 -9.04 -60.73 34.73
N ILE A 4 -8.52 -59.58 35.17
CA ILE A 4 -9.07 -58.27 34.77
C ILE A 4 -7.87 -57.35 34.46
N SER A 5 -7.36 -57.44 33.24
CA SER A 5 -6.34 -56.54 32.70
C SER A 5 -6.65 -56.26 31.23
N TYR A 6 -7.74 -55.55 30.96
CA TYR A 6 -8.11 -55.10 29.61
C TYR A 6 -8.78 -53.71 29.65
N LEU A 7 -8.18 -52.76 30.38
CA LEU A 7 -8.69 -51.39 30.49
C LEU A 7 -7.63 -50.33 30.19
N ALA A 8 -6.63 -50.66 29.36
CA ALA A 8 -5.52 -49.75 29.07
C ALA A 8 -5.08 -49.68 27.59
N THR A 9 -5.90 -50.12 26.64
CA THR A 9 -5.48 -50.17 25.22
C THR A 9 -6.45 -49.53 24.22
N LEU A 10 -7.50 -48.81 24.65
CA LEU A 10 -8.47 -48.21 23.73
C LEU A 10 -8.47 -46.67 23.63
N PHE A 11 -7.42 -45.99 24.11
CA PHE A 11 -7.30 -44.53 24.01
C PHE A 11 -6.11 -44.04 23.17
N LEU A 12 -5.46 -44.91 22.39
CA LEU A 12 -4.25 -44.59 21.63
C LEU A 12 -4.42 -44.57 20.10
N THR A 13 -5.65 -44.51 19.58
CA THR A 13 -5.91 -44.49 18.12
C THR A 13 -6.39 -43.16 17.56
N LEU A 14 -6.42 -42.08 18.34
CA LEU A 14 -6.70 -40.73 17.84
C LEU A 14 -5.42 -39.89 17.79
N ALA A 15 -4.44 -40.38 17.03
CA ALA A 15 -3.43 -39.49 16.47
C ALA A 15 -4.12 -38.70 15.33
N PRO A 16 -4.13 -37.36 15.35
CA PRO A 16 -4.46 -36.62 14.15
C PRO A 16 -3.38 -37.00 13.13
N ALA A 17 -3.78 -37.67 12.05
CA ALA A 17 -2.91 -37.85 10.90
C ALA A 17 -2.45 -36.46 10.49
N ALA A 18 -1.20 -36.12 10.85
CA ALA A 18 -0.51 -34.98 10.31
C ALA A 18 -0.53 -35.16 8.79
N THR A 19 -1.37 -34.36 8.13
CA THR A 19 -1.33 -34.18 6.70
C THR A 19 0.06 -33.64 6.36
N TYR A 20 0.98 -34.54 5.99
CA TYR A 20 2.21 -34.14 5.34
C TYR A 20 1.83 -33.46 4.02
N PRO A 21 2.32 -32.25 3.72
CA PRO A 21 2.17 -31.69 2.38
C PRO A 21 2.87 -32.63 1.41
N GLN A 22 2.11 -33.21 0.48
CA GLN A 22 2.64 -34.05 -0.58
C GLN A 22 3.58 -33.20 -1.43
N SER A 23 4.85 -33.61 -1.53
CA SER A 23 5.74 -33.09 -2.57
C SER A 23 5.08 -33.34 -3.93
N PRO A 24 5.00 -32.34 -4.82
CA PRO A 24 4.35 -32.50 -6.11
C PRO A 24 5.07 -33.55 -6.97
N PRO A 25 4.34 -34.25 -7.86
CA PRO A 25 4.90 -35.31 -8.70
C PRO A 25 6.02 -34.80 -9.61
N ALA A 26 7.01 -35.67 -9.87
CA ALA A 26 8.24 -35.36 -10.61
C ALA A 26 8.02 -34.94 -12.07
N ASP A 27 6.82 -35.17 -12.60
CA ASP A 27 6.41 -34.79 -13.96
C ASP A 27 5.44 -33.58 -13.96
N ALA A 28 5.32 -32.89 -12.83
CA ALA A 28 4.67 -31.59 -12.81
C ALA A 28 5.48 -30.64 -13.73
N PRO A 29 4.81 -29.89 -14.63
CA PRO A 29 5.49 -28.92 -15.49
C PRO A 29 6.31 -27.96 -14.62
N PRO A 30 7.49 -27.52 -15.10
CA PRO A 30 8.38 -26.69 -14.30
C PRO A 30 7.61 -25.49 -13.75
N GLU A 31 7.79 -25.22 -12.45
CA GLU A 31 7.29 -24.04 -11.75
C GLU A 31 7.93 -22.79 -12.36
N HIS A 32 7.42 -22.38 -13.51
CA HIS A 32 7.76 -21.12 -14.14
C HIS A 32 6.49 -20.61 -14.78
N ASP A 33 5.72 -19.81 -14.04
CA ASP A 33 5.08 -18.70 -14.71
C ASP A 33 4.76 -17.55 -13.76
N LEU A 34 5.28 -16.40 -14.13
CA LEU A 34 5.10 -15.06 -13.58
C LEU A 34 3.64 -14.56 -13.73
N LYS A 35 2.63 -15.42 -13.51
CA LYS A 35 1.21 -15.15 -13.80
C LYS A 35 0.46 -14.40 -12.70
N ASP A 36 1.01 -14.29 -11.49
CA ASP A 36 0.48 -13.44 -10.41
C ASP A 36 1.36 -12.22 -10.13
N GLN A 37 1.85 -11.55 -11.17
CA GLN A 37 2.52 -10.24 -11.03
C GLN A 37 1.51 -9.09 -10.78
N SER A 38 0.58 -9.27 -9.84
CA SER A 38 -0.38 -8.24 -9.42
C SER A 38 0.26 -7.32 -8.39
N CYS A 39 1.14 -6.44 -8.86
CA CYS A 39 1.62 -5.34 -8.03
C CYS A 39 0.44 -4.40 -7.75
N VAL A 40 0.12 -4.19 -6.47
CA VAL A 40 -0.90 -3.22 -6.05
C VAL A 40 -0.25 -1.84 -6.02
N HIS A 41 -0.89 -0.86 -6.65
CA HIS A 41 -0.49 0.54 -6.57
C HIS A 41 -1.16 1.20 -5.38
N ASP A 42 -0.41 1.87 -4.52
CA ASP A 42 -0.98 2.81 -3.56
C ASP A 42 -0.93 4.22 -4.17
N MET A 43 -2.06 4.93 -4.10
CA MET A 43 -2.15 6.34 -4.42
C MET A 43 -2.78 7.05 -3.23
N ARG A 44 -2.14 8.12 -2.78
CA ARG A 44 -2.68 9.00 -1.74
C ARG A 44 -2.58 10.44 -2.19
N SER A 45 -3.67 11.17 -2.03
CA SER A 45 -3.66 12.62 -2.20
C SER A 45 -3.50 13.24 -0.83
N PHE A 46 -2.62 14.23 -0.70
CA PHE A 46 -2.50 15.08 0.47
C PHE A 46 -2.99 16.46 0.09
N GLN A 47 -3.81 17.08 0.93
CA GLN A 47 -4.37 18.42 0.68
C GLN A 47 -4.18 19.32 1.90
N VAL A 48 -3.98 20.61 1.69
CA VAL A 48 -4.15 21.59 2.78
C VAL A 48 -5.63 21.62 3.17
N GLU A 49 -5.89 21.46 4.47
CA GLU A 49 -7.24 21.33 5.02
C GLU A 49 -8.10 22.55 4.69
N CYS A 50 -9.33 22.28 4.25
CA CYS A 50 -10.35 23.31 4.01
C CYS A 50 -11.24 23.49 5.25
N ASP A 51 -11.94 24.63 5.33
CA ASP A 51 -13.00 24.80 6.32
C ASP A 51 -14.19 23.90 5.96
N LYS A 52 -14.38 22.84 6.76
CA LYS A 52 -15.43 21.83 6.55
C LYS A 52 -16.82 22.37 6.88
N VAL A 53 -16.92 23.37 7.76
CA VAL A 53 -18.19 23.98 8.19
C VAL A 53 -18.66 24.93 7.10
N ALA A 54 -17.78 25.84 6.67
CA ALA A 54 -18.07 26.78 5.58
C ALA A 54 -18.07 26.13 4.20
N ARG A 55 -17.55 24.89 4.09
CA ARG A 55 -17.29 24.19 2.81
C ARG A 55 -16.51 25.09 1.85
N HIS A 56 -15.48 25.74 2.38
CA HIS A 56 -14.66 26.71 1.65
C HIS A 56 -13.17 26.41 1.80
N CYS A 57 -12.44 26.56 0.70
CA CYS A 57 -11.00 26.40 0.63
C CYS A 57 -10.35 27.72 0.23
N GLU A 58 -9.56 28.30 1.13
CA GLU A 58 -8.91 29.60 0.90
C GLU A 58 -7.44 29.46 0.49
N ALA A 59 -6.76 28.39 0.90
CA ALA A 59 -5.31 28.26 0.74
C ALA A 59 -4.84 28.43 -0.72
N GLY A 60 -5.57 27.87 -1.68
CA GLY A 60 -5.24 27.94 -3.10
C GLY A 60 -5.54 29.31 -3.75
N LEU A 61 -6.28 30.19 -3.09
CA LEU A 61 -6.58 31.55 -3.59
C LEU A 61 -5.40 32.51 -3.45
N HIS A 62 -4.44 32.17 -2.59
CA HIS A 62 -3.22 32.94 -2.35
C HIS A 62 -1.98 32.21 -2.87
N PRO A 63 -0.81 32.86 -2.97
CA PRO A 63 0.46 32.16 -3.12
C PRO A 63 0.70 31.19 -1.96
N ILE A 64 1.41 30.08 -2.22
CA ILE A 64 1.70 29.09 -1.18
C ILE A 64 2.57 29.73 -0.10
N THR A 65 2.17 29.56 1.15
CA THR A 65 2.96 30.05 2.30
C THR A 65 4.10 29.07 2.57
N ALA A 66 5.18 29.56 3.20
CA ALA A 66 6.28 28.70 3.64
C ALA A 66 5.79 27.57 4.58
N GLN A 67 4.76 27.83 5.38
CA GLN A 67 4.18 26.85 6.28
C GLN A 67 3.47 25.72 5.53
N TYR A 68 2.62 26.04 4.54
CA TYR A 68 1.94 25.02 3.74
C TYR A 68 2.91 24.21 2.89
N GLN A 69 3.96 24.85 2.37
CA GLN A 69 5.04 24.16 1.68
C GLN A 69 5.72 23.14 2.62
N ALA A 70 6.12 23.57 3.81
CA ALA A 70 6.76 22.69 4.79
C ALA A 70 5.86 21.54 5.25
N ASP A 71 4.56 21.79 5.45
CA ASP A 71 3.59 20.77 5.86
C ASP A 71 3.38 19.71 4.76
N LEU A 72 3.31 20.11 3.49
CA LEU A 72 3.22 19.18 2.36
C LEU A 72 4.54 18.43 2.13
N ASP A 73 5.68 19.08 2.31
CA ASP A 73 7.00 18.45 2.22
C ASP A 73 7.22 17.42 3.34
N ASP A 74 6.71 17.66 4.55
CA ASP A 74 6.69 16.69 5.65
C ASP A 74 5.84 15.45 5.28
N ALA A 75 4.62 15.66 4.79
CA ALA A 75 3.75 14.57 4.32
C ALA A 75 4.42 13.77 3.19
N LYS A 76 5.08 14.45 2.25
CA LYS A 76 5.88 13.85 1.17
C LYS A 76 6.99 12.99 1.72
N ALA A 77 7.81 13.52 2.62
CA ALA A 77 8.95 12.82 3.20
C ALA A 77 8.50 11.55 3.93
N LYS A 78 7.43 11.64 4.72
CA LYS A 78 6.84 10.50 5.45
C LYS A 78 6.28 9.45 4.51
N TYR A 79 5.54 9.86 3.48
CA TYR A 79 5.05 8.93 2.46
C TYR A 79 6.20 8.22 1.75
N LEU A 80 7.21 8.96 1.28
CA LEU A 80 8.34 8.39 0.54
C LEU A 80 9.21 7.47 1.42
N LYS A 81 9.36 7.78 2.71
CA LYS A 81 10.02 6.92 3.69
C LYS A 81 9.26 5.62 3.87
N TRP A 82 7.96 5.72 4.11
CA TRP A 82 7.08 4.55 4.22
C TRP A 82 7.08 3.72 2.94
N ALA A 83 7.03 4.37 1.77
CA ALA A 83 6.99 3.71 0.47
C ALA A 83 8.31 3.03 0.07
N LYS A 84 9.40 3.26 0.81
CA LYS A 84 10.67 2.53 0.66
C LYS A 84 10.82 1.39 1.67
N ASN A 85 9.87 1.25 2.60
CA ASN A 85 9.93 0.20 3.59
C ASN A 85 9.68 -1.16 2.91
N GLU A 86 10.63 -2.07 3.03
CA GLU A 86 10.56 -3.39 2.40
C GLU A 86 9.37 -4.20 2.95
N THR A 87 8.92 -3.94 4.18
CA THR A 87 7.77 -4.63 4.78
C THR A 87 6.44 -4.30 4.12
N VAL A 88 6.33 -3.15 3.43
CA VAL A 88 5.12 -2.78 2.65
C VAL A 88 5.27 -3.03 1.16
N GLY A 89 6.38 -3.63 0.74
CA GLY A 89 6.67 -3.85 -0.67
C GLY A 89 7.33 -2.67 -1.38
N GLY A 90 7.98 -1.77 -0.64
CA GLY A 90 8.63 -0.57 -1.16
C GLY A 90 9.86 -0.79 -2.06
N GLU A 91 9.98 -1.94 -2.74
CA GLU A 91 11.12 -2.29 -3.60
C GLU A 91 11.40 -1.24 -4.67
N CYS A 92 10.34 -0.56 -5.15
CA CYS A 92 10.40 0.49 -6.16
C CYS A 92 10.29 1.90 -5.56
N GLY A 93 10.17 2.03 -4.23
CA GLY A 93 9.95 3.28 -3.54
C GLY A 93 8.60 3.91 -3.85
N GLY A 94 8.49 5.21 -3.58
CA GLY A 94 7.36 6.03 -3.99
C GLY A 94 7.82 7.25 -4.77
N TYR A 95 6.85 7.96 -5.34
CA TYR A 95 7.02 9.24 -5.99
C TYR A 95 5.83 10.14 -5.65
N CYS A 96 6.05 11.45 -5.57
CA CYS A 96 4.98 12.42 -5.40
C CYS A 96 5.07 13.48 -6.50
N ASN A 97 3.92 13.82 -7.07
CA ASN A 97 3.80 14.93 -8.01
C ASN A 97 4.22 16.25 -7.36
N PRO A 98 4.59 17.26 -8.16
CA PRO A 98 4.68 18.64 -7.67
C PRO A 98 3.36 19.09 -7.05
N ILE A 99 3.44 20.02 -6.10
CA ILE A 99 2.25 20.62 -5.48
C ILE A 99 1.44 21.35 -6.57
N PHE A 100 0.14 21.12 -6.60
CA PHE A 100 -0.77 21.74 -7.55
C PHE A 100 -2.02 22.31 -6.85
N LYS A 101 -2.75 23.19 -7.53
CA LYS A 101 -4.00 23.77 -7.02
C LYS A 101 -5.20 23.03 -7.60
N ALA A 102 -6.19 22.74 -6.78
CA ALA A 102 -7.47 22.22 -7.24
C ALA A 102 -8.61 22.62 -6.29
N THR A 103 -9.84 22.53 -6.79
CA THR A 103 -11.06 22.72 -5.99
C THR A 103 -11.62 21.34 -5.63
N PRO A 104 -11.69 20.97 -4.34
CA PRO A 104 -12.30 19.72 -3.95
C PRO A 104 -13.78 19.69 -4.34
N GLU A 105 -14.27 18.52 -4.74
CA GLU A 105 -15.70 18.30 -4.91
C GLU A 105 -16.42 18.71 -3.62
N LYS A 106 -17.57 19.39 -3.73
CA LYS A 106 -18.39 19.88 -2.61
C LYS A 106 -17.85 21.10 -1.85
N TYR A 107 -16.72 21.69 -2.26
CA TYR A 107 -16.19 22.93 -1.67
C TYR A 107 -16.22 24.09 -2.68
N THR A 108 -16.24 25.30 -2.16
CA THR A 108 -15.96 26.53 -2.94
C THR A 108 -14.49 26.95 -2.74
N GLY A 109 -13.96 27.77 -3.64
CA GLY A 109 -12.55 28.21 -3.58
C GLY A 109 -11.57 27.17 -4.13
N SER A 110 -10.33 27.16 -3.64
CA SER A 110 -9.32 26.18 -4.05
C SER A 110 -8.31 25.90 -2.92
N THR A 111 -7.67 24.74 -2.95
CA THR A 111 -6.61 24.37 -2.01
C THR A 111 -5.41 23.77 -2.76
N TYR A 112 -4.34 23.50 -2.01
CA TYR A 112 -3.15 22.83 -2.51
C TYR A 112 -3.25 21.33 -2.32
N TYR A 113 -2.83 20.60 -3.34
CA TYR A 113 -2.78 19.15 -3.39
C TYR A 113 -1.38 18.66 -3.72
N MET A 114 -1.10 17.43 -3.30
CA MET A 114 0.04 16.65 -3.73
C MET A 114 -0.36 15.19 -3.78
N ASP A 115 -0.26 14.60 -4.96
CA ASP A 115 -0.53 13.17 -5.14
C ASP A 115 0.76 12.38 -5.03
N CYS A 116 0.74 11.35 -4.20
CA CYS A 116 1.82 10.42 -3.99
C CYS A 116 1.42 9.01 -4.43
N PHE A 117 2.39 8.29 -4.97
CA PHE A 117 2.21 6.99 -5.60
C PHE A 117 3.31 6.03 -5.16
N MET A 118 2.95 4.78 -4.93
CA MET A 118 3.88 3.68 -4.67
C MET A 118 3.57 2.51 -5.60
N PRO A 119 4.45 2.21 -6.57
CA PRO A 119 4.33 0.99 -7.35
C PRO A 119 4.74 -0.25 -6.54
N ARG A 120 4.01 -1.35 -6.75
CA ARG A 120 4.30 -2.67 -6.16
C ARG A 120 4.18 -2.79 -4.63
N ALA A 121 3.14 -2.22 -4.03
CA ALA A 121 2.73 -2.60 -2.67
C ALA A 121 2.54 -4.13 -2.63
N ARG A 122 3.35 -4.84 -1.85
CA ARG A 122 3.49 -6.30 -1.99
C ARG A 122 2.31 -7.04 -1.38
N TYR A 123 1.69 -6.53 -0.31
CA TYR A 123 0.43 -7.00 0.31
C TYR A 123 -0.18 -5.88 1.18
N PHE A 124 -1.40 -6.10 1.71
CA PHE A 124 -2.15 -5.21 2.62
C PHE A 124 -1.24 -4.35 3.51
N ILE A 125 -1.42 -3.03 3.41
CA ILE A 125 -0.69 -2.02 4.15
C ILE A 125 -0.99 -2.18 5.65
N SER A 126 -0.21 -3.02 6.34
CA SER A 126 -0.29 -3.17 7.79
C SER A 126 0.58 -2.14 8.50
N ALA A 127 1.63 -1.63 7.85
CA ALA A 127 2.46 -0.57 8.42
C ALA A 127 1.77 0.78 8.26
N SER A 128 1.50 1.44 9.38
CA SER A 128 1.01 2.81 9.39
C SER A 128 2.07 3.77 8.84
N ILE A 129 1.62 4.72 8.02
CA ILE A 129 2.42 5.92 7.73
C ILE A 129 2.50 6.74 9.02
N GLU A 130 3.69 7.29 9.30
CA GLU A 130 3.87 8.28 10.36
C GLU A 130 2.89 9.44 10.18
N SER A 131 2.29 9.94 11.26
CA SER A 131 1.35 11.06 11.19
C SER A 131 2.02 12.30 10.60
N TRP A 132 1.32 12.99 9.72
CA TRP A 132 1.74 14.27 9.14
C TRP A 132 1.12 15.45 9.89
N SER A 133 1.49 16.67 9.49
CA SER A 133 0.94 17.91 10.06
C SER A 133 -0.60 17.91 10.10
N PRO A 134 -1.25 18.32 11.20
CA PRO A 134 -2.72 18.30 11.31
C PRO A 134 -3.41 19.26 10.32
N ARG A 135 -2.67 20.19 9.71
CA ARG A 135 -3.16 21.08 8.63
C ARG A 135 -3.26 20.38 7.28
N ILE A 136 -2.74 19.16 7.16
CA ILE A 136 -2.82 18.33 5.96
C ILE A 136 -3.87 17.26 6.18
N TRP A 137 -4.84 17.24 5.27
CA TRP A 137 -5.88 16.22 5.20
C TRP A 137 -5.55 15.26 4.05
N MET A 138 -5.89 13.98 4.16
CA MET A 138 -5.76 13.00 3.07
C MET A 138 -7.15 12.69 2.50
N PRO A 139 -7.60 13.37 1.44
CA PRO A 139 -8.97 13.19 0.93
C PRO A 139 -9.14 11.90 0.15
N PHE A 140 -8.05 11.30 -0.29
CA PHE A 140 -8.07 10.11 -1.11
C PHE A 140 -6.93 9.18 -0.71
N SER A 141 -7.29 7.92 -0.53
CA SER A 141 -6.36 6.79 -0.45
C SER A 141 -6.98 5.67 -1.27
N GLY A 142 -6.28 5.21 -2.28
CA GLY A 142 -6.77 4.21 -3.21
C GLY A 142 -5.71 3.17 -3.54
N HIS A 143 -6.20 1.97 -3.83
CA HIS A 143 -5.39 0.90 -4.39
C HIS A 143 -5.85 0.60 -5.81
N LYS A 144 -4.93 0.61 -6.79
CA LYS A 144 -5.23 0.17 -8.17
C LYS A 144 -4.42 -1.07 -8.52
N CYS A 145 -5.06 -2.01 -9.20
CA CYS A 145 -4.45 -3.30 -9.50
C CYS A 145 -3.58 -3.25 -10.78
N HIS A 146 -2.50 -4.04 -10.76
CA HIS A 146 -1.62 -4.45 -11.86
C HIS A 146 -0.76 -3.35 -12.49
N VAL A 147 0.48 -3.25 -12.03
CA VAL A 147 1.54 -2.57 -12.78
C VAL A 147 2.75 -3.45 -13.00
N HIS A 148 3.25 -3.41 -14.23
CA HIS A 148 4.40 -4.16 -14.69
C HIS A 148 5.67 -3.32 -14.47
N CYS A 149 6.58 -3.82 -13.63
CA CYS A 149 7.92 -3.27 -13.50
C CYS A 149 8.93 -4.24 -14.09
N TRP A 150 9.80 -3.75 -14.98
CA TRP A 150 10.88 -4.55 -15.54
C TRP A 150 12.11 -4.45 -14.63
N LEU A 151 12.47 -5.56 -13.98
CA LEU A 151 13.66 -5.65 -13.13
C LEU A 151 14.88 -5.99 -14.00
N LYS A 152 15.69 -4.98 -14.36
CA LYS A 152 17.04 -5.18 -14.92
C LYS A 152 18.11 -4.64 -13.94
N PRO A 153 19.35 -5.17 -13.96
CA PRO A 153 20.47 -4.59 -13.22
C PRO A 153 20.69 -3.13 -13.66
N GLY A 154 20.79 -2.19 -12.71
CA GLY A 154 20.78 -0.73 -13.01
C GLY A 154 19.38 -0.12 -12.86
N ARG A 155 18.76 -0.30 -11.69
CA ARG A 155 17.35 -0.05 -11.35
C ARG A 155 16.83 1.33 -11.79
N THR A 156 16.25 1.40 -12.98
CA THR A 156 15.32 2.47 -13.36
C THR A 156 13.93 1.88 -13.47
N CYS A 157 13.06 2.16 -12.51
CA CYS A 157 11.64 1.84 -12.61
C CYS A 157 11.01 2.78 -13.64
N ASN A 158 11.02 2.40 -14.91
CA ASN A 158 10.30 3.12 -15.95
C ASN A 158 8.80 2.91 -15.71
N MET A 159 8.15 3.87 -15.04
CA MET A 159 6.72 3.81 -14.76
C MET A 159 5.93 3.98 -16.05
N LYS A 160 5.44 2.87 -16.62
CA LYS A 160 4.46 2.90 -17.71
C LYS A 160 3.09 2.58 -17.14
N TYR A 161 2.22 3.59 -17.12
CA TYR A 161 0.84 3.46 -16.69
C TYR A 161 0.03 2.78 -17.81
N HIS A 162 -0.64 1.66 -17.51
CA HIS A 162 -1.67 1.11 -18.40
C HIS A 162 -3.03 1.78 -18.13
N LYS A 163 -3.93 1.75 -19.11
CA LYS A 163 -5.28 2.31 -18.98
C LYS A 163 -6.03 1.58 -17.87
N CYS A 164 -6.64 2.36 -16.97
CA CYS A 164 -7.63 1.86 -16.02
C CYS A 164 -8.92 1.56 -16.79
N HIS A 165 -9.47 0.35 -16.61
CA HIS A 165 -10.83 0.01 -17.01
C HIS A 165 -11.77 0.24 -15.82
#